data_AF-I3SUU9-F1
#
_entry.id   AF-I3SUU9-F1
#
_cell.length_a   1.000
_cell.length_b   1.000
_cell.length_c   1.000
_cell.angle_alpha   90.00
_cell.angle_beta   90.00
_cell.angle_gamma   90.00
#
_symmetry.space_group_name_H-M   'P 1'
#
loop_
_entity.id
_entity.type
_entity.pdbx_description
1 polymer ?
#
loop_
_entity_poly.entity_id
_entity_poly.type
_entity_poly.pdbx_seq_one_letter_code
_entity_poly.pdbx_strand_id
1 'polypeptide(L)'
;MSFYIGREASKLWKRVCAETTTEINLLAENWKYLLGGLVCQYIHGLAARGVHYLHKPGPTLQDLGFYLLPELGQDNAYISETLFSAIFLSFVLWTFHPFIFKSKKIYTVLIWCRVLAFLVASQALRIVTFYSTQLPGPNYHCREGSKLATLPRPESVLEVLLINFPRGVIYGCGDLIFSSHMIFYH
;
A
#
# COMPACT_ATOMS: atom_id res chain seq x y z
N MET A 1 -29.02 -23.29 27.32
CA MET A 1 -27.79 -22.77 26.68
C MET A 1 -28.00 -22.41 25.21
N SER A 2 -28.56 -23.32 24.38
CA SER A 2 -28.85 -23.06 22.95
C SER A 2 -29.75 -21.83 22.67
N PHE A 3 -30.84 -21.65 23.44
CA PHE A 3 -31.74 -20.49 23.27
C PHE A 3 -31.09 -19.11 23.55
N TYR A 4 -30.12 -19.04 24.47
CA TYR A 4 -29.41 -17.79 24.77
C TYR A 4 -28.43 -17.43 23.64
N ILE A 5 -27.76 -18.42 23.06
CA ILE A 5 -26.84 -18.25 21.91
C ILE A 5 -27.60 -17.76 20.67
N GLY A 6 -28.77 -18.35 20.37
CA GLY A 6 -29.60 -17.93 19.24
C GLY A 6 -30.12 -16.49 19.37
N ARG A 7 -30.41 -16.04 20.60
CA ARG A 7 -30.88 -14.67 20.86
C ARG A 7 -29.77 -13.63 20.70
N GLU A 8 -28.55 -13.94 21.14
CA GLU A 8 -27.39 -13.06 20.94
C GLU A 8 -26.95 -13.00 19.47
N ALA A 9 -26.98 -14.14 18.76
CA ALA A 9 -26.71 -14.19 17.31
C ALA A 9 -27.73 -13.36 16.50
N SER A 10 -29.02 -13.44 16.84
CA SER A 10 -30.07 -12.63 16.20
C SER A 10 -29.89 -11.12 16.42
N LYS A 11 -29.44 -10.72 17.63
CA LYS A 11 -29.12 -9.32 17.94
C LYS A 11 -27.91 -8.83 17.16
N LEU A 12 -26.84 -9.64 17.10
CA LEU A 12 -25.64 -9.32 16.33
C LEU A 12 -25.97 -9.20 14.84
N TRP A 13 -26.75 -10.12 14.28
CA TRP A 13 -27.16 -10.09 12.88
C TRP A 13 -27.94 -8.82 12.53
N LYS A 14 -28.97 -8.48 13.32
CA LYS A 14 -29.73 -7.24 13.12
C LYS A 14 -28.85 -5.99 13.16
N ARG A 15 -27.83 -6.01 14.03
CA ARG A 15 -26.87 -4.93 14.13
C ARG A 15 -25.98 -4.84 12.90
N VAL A 16 -25.40 -5.95 12.47
CA VAL A 16 -24.59 -6.00 11.25
C VAL A 16 -25.40 -5.48 10.07
N CYS A 17 -26.65 -5.90 9.89
CA CYS A 17 -27.52 -5.38 8.83
C CYS A 17 -27.73 -3.85 8.92
N ALA A 18 -27.96 -3.31 10.12
CA ALA A 18 -28.17 -1.88 10.32
C ALA A 18 -26.91 -1.04 10.05
N GLU A 19 -25.75 -1.48 10.55
CA GLU A 19 -24.47 -0.83 10.29
C GLU A 19 -24.11 -0.94 8.80
N THR A 20 -24.25 -2.11 8.17
CA THR A 20 -24.02 -2.30 6.74
C THR A 20 -24.90 -1.39 5.89
N THR A 21 -26.18 -1.22 6.24
CA THR A 21 -27.07 -0.31 5.51
C THR A 21 -26.58 1.14 5.59
N THR A 22 -26.12 1.55 6.78
CA THR A 22 -25.58 2.90 7.00
C THR A 22 -24.27 3.10 6.23
N GLU A 23 -23.38 2.10 6.25
CA GLU A 23 -22.12 2.14 5.50
C GLU A 23 -22.34 2.14 4.00
N ILE A 24 -23.31 1.39 3.47
CA ILE A 24 -23.66 1.42 2.04
C ILE A 24 -24.15 2.80 1.61
N ASN A 25 -24.97 3.47 2.43
CA ASN A 25 -25.42 4.82 2.13
C ASN A 25 -24.24 5.81 2.11
N LEU A 26 -23.35 5.75 3.12
CA LEU A 26 -22.13 6.57 3.15
C LEU A 26 -21.19 6.27 1.97
N LEU A 27 -21.10 5.00 1.56
CA LEU A 27 -20.34 4.56 0.41
C LEU A 27 -20.92 5.16 -0.88
N ALA A 28 -22.24 5.12 -1.05
CA ALA A 28 -22.94 5.69 -2.18
C ALA A 28 -22.84 7.22 -2.24
N GLU A 29 -22.68 7.91 -1.10
CA GLU A 29 -22.39 9.35 -1.08
C GLU A 29 -20.93 9.66 -1.44
N ASN A 30 -19.98 8.86 -0.96
CA ASN A 30 -18.55 9.13 -1.08
C ASN A 30 -17.83 8.31 -2.17
N TRP A 31 -18.56 7.57 -3.01
CA TRP A 31 -17.98 6.66 -4.01
C TRP A 31 -16.99 7.33 -4.96
N LYS A 32 -17.20 8.61 -5.28
CA LYS A 32 -16.28 9.39 -6.13
C LYS A 32 -14.90 9.55 -5.50
N TYR A 33 -14.83 9.75 -4.19
CA TYR A 33 -13.56 9.85 -3.46
C TYR A 33 -12.80 8.52 -3.48
N LEU A 34 -13.53 7.41 -3.28
CA LEU A 34 -12.93 6.08 -3.33
C LEU A 34 -12.45 5.74 -4.73
N LEU A 35 -13.27 6.00 -5.76
CA LEU A 35 -12.90 5.80 -7.14
C LEU A 35 -11.70 6.66 -7.52
N GLY A 36 -11.68 7.93 -7.11
CA GLY A 36 -10.52 8.82 -7.30
C GLY A 36 -9.26 8.27 -6.65
N GLY A 37 -9.35 7.77 -5.41
CA GLY A 37 -8.25 7.11 -4.72
C GLY A 37 -7.72 5.89 -5.48
N LEU A 38 -8.60 5.02 -5.97
CA LEU A 38 -8.23 3.84 -6.75
C LEU A 38 -7.57 4.21 -8.09
N VAL A 39 -8.10 5.22 -8.79
CA VAL A 39 -7.50 5.73 -10.03
C VAL A 39 -6.12 6.31 -9.77
N CYS A 40 -5.95 7.07 -8.68
CA CYS A 40 -4.64 7.60 -8.28
C CYS A 40 -3.65 6.48 -7.93
N GLN A 41 -4.09 5.40 -7.28
CA GLN A 41 -3.24 4.23 -7.01
C GLN A 41 -2.78 3.57 -8.32
N TYR A 42 -3.66 3.44 -9.30
CA TYR A 42 -3.30 2.91 -10.62
C TYR A 42 -2.29 3.82 -11.33
N ILE A 43 -2.53 5.13 -11.35
CA ILE A 43 -1.61 6.13 -11.93
C ILE A 43 -0.25 6.07 -11.21
N HIS A 44 -0.23 5.94 -9.90
CA HIS A 44 0.97 5.77 -9.11
C HIS A 44 1.75 4.51 -9.52
N GLY A 45 1.07 3.38 -9.73
CA GLY A 45 1.69 2.14 -10.23
C GLY A 45 2.31 2.29 -11.61
N LEU A 46 1.59 2.95 -12.51
CA LEU A 46 2.11 3.27 -13.84
C LEU A 46 3.33 4.19 -13.77
N ALA A 47 3.27 5.22 -12.94
CA ALA A 47 4.33 6.20 -12.75
C ALA A 47 5.59 5.57 -12.14
N ALA A 48 5.44 4.72 -11.11
CA ALA A 48 6.54 3.99 -10.49
C ALA A 48 7.23 3.06 -11.50
N ARG A 49 6.46 2.33 -12.30
CA ARG A 49 7.00 1.50 -13.39
C ARG A 49 7.70 2.34 -14.47
N GLY A 50 7.17 3.53 -14.78
CA GLY A 50 7.81 4.48 -15.68
C GLY A 50 9.21 4.87 -15.21
N VAL A 51 9.36 5.17 -13.92
CA VAL A 51 10.68 5.51 -13.33
C VAL A 51 11.64 4.33 -13.43
N HIS A 52 11.17 3.09 -13.23
CA HIS A 52 12.00 1.90 -13.40
C HIS A 52 12.59 1.72 -14.80
N TYR A 53 11.92 2.20 -15.85
CA TYR A 53 12.48 2.23 -17.21
C TYR A 53 13.54 3.33 -17.39
N LEU A 54 13.41 4.43 -16.65
CA LEU A 54 14.35 5.55 -16.69
C LEU A 54 15.53 5.37 -15.73
N HIS A 55 15.39 4.46 -14.77
CA HIS A 55 16.35 4.20 -13.72
C HIS A 55 17.69 3.75 -14.29
N LYS A 56 18.77 4.39 -13.82
CA LYS A 56 20.14 3.94 -14.07
C LYS A 56 20.72 3.47 -12.75
N PRO A 57 21.17 2.21 -12.66
CA PRO A 57 21.80 1.72 -11.44
C PRO A 57 23.06 2.54 -11.19
N GLY A 58 23.26 2.91 -9.93
CA GLY A 58 24.36 3.72 -9.44
C GLY A 58 24.84 3.20 -8.09
N PRO A 59 25.98 3.72 -7.58
CA PRO A 59 26.42 3.43 -6.23
C PRO A 59 25.39 3.92 -5.21
N THR A 60 25.19 3.15 -4.14
CA THR A 60 24.26 3.51 -3.06
C THR A 60 24.69 4.82 -2.39
N LEU A 61 23.76 5.75 -2.22
CA LEU A 61 24.03 6.99 -1.49
C LEU A 61 24.25 6.66 -0.01
N GLN A 62 25.38 7.12 0.54
CA GLN A 62 25.71 6.89 1.94
C GLN A 62 24.97 7.90 2.82
N ASP A 63 23.82 7.48 3.34
CA ASP A 63 23.10 8.24 4.36
C ASP A 63 23.59 7.85 5.76
N LEU A 64 23.52 8.78 6.73
CA LEU A 64 23.85 8.53 8.14
C LEU A 64 23.12 7.31 8.71
N GLY A 65 21.91 7.01 8.20
CA GLY A 65 21.17 5.81 8.53
C GLY A 65 21.90 4.51 8.16
N PHE A 66 22.52 4.45 6.98
CA PHE A 66 23.33 3.28 6.56
C PHE A 66 24.63 3.14 7.34
N TYR A 67 25.16 4.25 7.86
CA TYR A 67 26.35 4.22 8.70
C TYR A 67 26.02 3.76 10.14
N LEU A 68 24.87 4.16 10.66
CA LEU A 68 24.47 3.87 12.05
C LEU A 68 23.73 2.55 12.21
N LEU A 69 22.98 2.10 11.20
CA LEU A 69 22.14 0.91 11.26
C LEU A 69 22.59 -0.09 10.19
N PRO A 70 22.99 -1.32 10.58
CA PRO A 70 23.33 -2.35 9.63
C PRO A 70 22.10 -2.73 8.80
N GLU A 71 22.30 -2.97 7.50
CA GLU A 71 21.24 -3.48 6.65
C GLU A 71 20.80 -4.88 7.11
N LEU A 72 19.49 -5.13 7.12
CA LEU A 72 18.92 -6.39 7.59
C LEU A 72 19.38 -7.59 6.75
N GLY A 73 19.74 -7.34 5.48
CA GLY A 73 20.23 -8.32 4.52
C GLY A 73 19.11 -9.09 3.81
N GLN A 74 19.44 -9.73 2.69
CA GLN A 74 18.50 -10.50 1.88
C GLN A 74 17.90 -11.70 2.66
N ASP A 75 18.71 -12.36 3.49
CA ASP A 75 18.30 -13.56 4.23
C ASP A 75 17.23 -13.28 5.29
N ASN A 76 17.16 -12.04 5.78
CA ASN A 76 16.22 -11.59 6.81
C ASN A 76 15.10 -10.70 6.25
N ALA A 77 14.96 -10.59 4.93
CA ALA A 77 13.91 -9.78 4.30
C ALA A 77 12.49 -10.20 4.76
N TYR A 78 12.30 -11.48 5.10
CA TYR A 78 11.03 -11.98 5.63
C TYR A 78 10.62 -11.30 6.95
N ILE A 79 11.57 -10.83 7.77
CA ILE A 79 11.28 -10.20 9.07
C ILE A 79 10.55 -8.88 8.85
N SER A 80 11.06 -8.05 7.93
CA SER A 80 10.43 -6.77 7.60
C SER A 80 9.09 -6.99 6.93
N GLU A 81 8.99 -7.91 5.96
CA GLU A 81 7.73 -8.25 5.29
C GLU A 81 6.67 -8.76 6.28
N THR A 82 7.05 -9.64 7.19
CA THR A 82 6.14 -10.19 8.21
C THR A 82 5.68 -9.11 9.18
N LEU A 83 6.59 -8.26 9.66
CA LEU A 83 6.25 -7.17 10.57
C LEU A 83 5.28 -6.16 9.93
N PHE A 84 5.58 -5.73 8.70
CA PHE A 84 4.72 -4.81 7.96
C PHE A 84 3.35 -5.44 7.68
N SER A 85 3.32 -6.70 7.25
CA SER A 85 2.07 -7.43 7.02
C SER A 85 1.26 -7.57 8.30
N ALA A 86 1.89 -7.86 9.43
CA ALA A 86 1.21 -7.99 10.72
C ALA A 86 0.60 -6.66 11.18
N ILE A 87 1.34 -5.55 11.07
CA ILE A 87 0.84 -4.20 11.40
C ILE A 87 -0.34 -3.83 10.49
N PHE A 88 -0.20 -4.08 9.19
CA PHE A 88 -1.24 -3.77 8.21
C PHE A 88 -2.51 -4.59 8.45
N LEU A 89 -2.39 -5.90 8.63
CA LEU A 89 -3.54 -6.77 8.92
C LEU A 89 -4.21 -6.38 10.24
N SER A 90 -3.42 -6.02 11.26
CA SER A 90 -3.97 -5.53 12.53
C SER A 90 -4.78 -4.25 12.35
N PHE A 91 -4.30 -3.31 11.52
CA PHE A 91 -5.03 -2.10 11.17
C PHE A 91 -6.33 -2.42 10.41
N VAL A 92 -6.28 -3.28 9.39
CA VAL A 92 -7.45 -3.68 8.61
C VAL A 92 -8.49 -4.34 9.50
N LEU A 93 -8.09 -5.28 10.36
CA LEU A 93 -8.98 -5.93 11.33
C LEU A 93 -9.60 -4.90 12.30
N TRP A 94 -8.81 -3.93 12.75
CA TRP A 94 -9.31 -2.84 13.59
C TRP A 94 -10.35 -1.96 12.87
N THR A 95 -10.29 -1.79 11.55
CA THR A 95 -11.32 -1.04 10.83
C THR A 95 -12.72 -1.66 10.92
N PHE A 96 -12.81 -2.99 11.14
CA PHE A 96 -14.08 -3.70 11.34
C PHE A 96 -14.57 -3.70 12.80
N HIS A 97 -13.83 -3.06 13.71
CA HIS A 97 -14.23 -2.90 15.10
C HIS A 97 -15.66 -2.34 15.32
N PRO A 98 -16.18 -1.39 14.50
CA PRO A 98 -17.56 -0.88 14.64
C PRO A 98 -18.64 -1.97 14.53
N PHE A 99 -18.39 -3.04 13.77
CA PHE A 99 -19.34 -4.14 13.59
C PHE A 99 -19.41 -5.07 14.82
N ILE A 100 -18.31 -5.21 15.55
CA ILE A 100 -18.19 -6.15 16.67
C ILE A 100 -18.52 -5.45 18.00
N PHE A 101 -17.90 -4.30 18.27
CA PHE A 101 -18.02 -3.62 19.57
C PHE A 101 -19.03 -2.47 19.54
N LYS A 102 -19.83 -2.32 20.59
CA LYS A 102 -20.74 -1.16 20.77
C LYS A 102 -19.92 0.11 21.02
N SER A 103 -19.37 0.71 19.97
CA SER A 103 -18.72 2.01 20.04
C SER A 103 -19.41 2.97 19.07
N LYS A 104 -19.60 4.23 19.48
CA LYS A 104 -20.25 5.26 18.65
C LYS A 104 -19.22 5.97 17.76
N LYS A 105 -19.68 6.37 16.56
CA LYS A 105 -19.15 7.43 15.66
C LYS A 105 -17.97 7.10 14.74
N ILE A 106 -17.55 5.84 14.60
CA ILE A 106 -16.49 5.48 13.64
C ILE A 106 -17.10 4.61 12.54
N TYR A 107 -17.16 5.16 11.32
CA TYR A 107 -17.62 4.44 10.12
C TYR A 107 -16.42 4.01 9.29
N THR A 108 -16.43 2.75 8.83
CA THR A 108 -15.33 2.16 8.04
C THR A 108 -15.06 2.99 6.79
N VAL A 109 -16.11 3.35 6.05
CA VAL A 109 -16.03 4.16 4.83
C VAL A 109 -15.30 5.49 5.05
N LEU A 110 -15.57 6.19 6.16
CA LEU A 110 -14.94 7.49 6.45
C LEU A 110 -13.47 7.33 6.83
N ILE A 111 -13.09 6.26 7.54
CA ILE A 111 -11.67 5.94 7.80
C ILE A 111 -10.96 5.73 6.48
N TRP A 112 -11.49 4.89 5.60
CA TRP A 112 -10.87 4.58 4.32
C TRP A 112 -10.80 5.79 3.40
N CYS A 113 -11.80 6.68 3.40
CA CYS A 113 -11.72 7.95 2.67
C CYS A 113 -10.54 8.82 3.15
N ARG A 114 -10.31 8.91 4.48
CA ARG A 114 -9.17 9.66 5.05
C ARG A 114 -7.85 8.99 4.71
N VAL A 115 -7.76 7.68 4.88
CA VAL A 115 -6.57 6.89 4.54
C VAL A 115 -6.22 7.09 3.07
N LEU A 116 -7.19 6.98 2.16
CA LEU A 116 -6.99 7.22 0.73
C LEU A 116 -6.53 8.65 0.44
N ALA A 117 -7.07 9.66 1.11
CA ALA A 117 -6.60 11.05 0.91
C ALA A 117 -5.12 11.23 1.29
N PHE A 118 -4.69 10.69 2.43
CA PHE A 118 -3.28 10.69 2.84
C PHE A 118 -2.41 9.84 1.90
N LEU A 119 -2.94 8.72 1.42
CA LEU A 119 -2.24 7.89 0.44
C LEU A 119 -2.03 8.62 -0.87
N VAL A 120 -3.06 9.25 -1.44
CA VAL A 120 -2.92 10.02 -2.68
C VAL A 120 -1.89 11.14 -2.53
N ALA A 121 -1.90 11.86 -1.40
CA ALA A 121 -0.92 12.90 -1.14
C ALA A 121 0.51 12.35 -1.06
N SER A 122 0.72 11.27 -0.29
CA SER A 122 2.04 10.63 -0.17
C SER A 122 2.52 10.01 -1.49
N GLN A 123 1.62 9.41 -2.27
CA GLN A 123 1.92 8.86 -3.59
C GLN A 123 2.27 9.97 -4.59
N ALA A 124 1.58 11.10 -4.57
CA ALA A 124 1.92 12.24 -5.42
C ALA A 124 3.32 12.79 -5.10
N LEU A 125 3.61 13.00 -3.81
CA LEU A 125 4.94 13.42 -3.36
C LEU A 125 6.01 12.42 -3.79
N ARG A 126 5.71 11.12 -3.68
CA ARG A 126 6.60 10.04 -4.10
C ARG A 126 6.89 10.05 -5.59
N ILE A 127 5.88 10.23 -6.45
CA ILE A 127 6.08 10.36 -7.90
C ILE A 127 7.02 11.53 -8.17
N VAL A 128 6.75 12.69 -7.57
CA VAL A 128 7.59 13.88 -7.74
C VAL A 128 9.02 13.62 -7.30
N THR A 129 9.24 12.98 -6.15
CA THR A 129 10.59 12.64 -5.69
C THR A 129 11.26 11.64 -6.63
N PHE A 130 10.56 10.58 -7.06
CA PHE A 130 11.16 9.54 -7.90
C PHE A 130 11.58 10.05 -9.28
N TYR A 131 10.74 10.89 -9.90
CA TYR A 131 11.07 11.49 -11.19
C TYR A 131 12.17 12.55 -11.09
N SER A 132 12.25 13.27 -9.96
CA SER A 132 13.27 14.31 -9.77
C SER A 132 14.63 13.74 -9.38
N THR A 133 14.67 12.69 -8.55
CA THR A 133 15.92 12.18 -7.99
C THR A 133 16.51 11.04 -8.82
N GLN A 134 15.69 10.25 -9.53
CA GLN A 134 16.11 9.02 -10.24
C GLN A 134 17.02 8.10 -9.39
N LEU A 135 17.03 8.26 -8.07
CA LEU A 135 18.10 7.78 -7.19
C LEU A 135 18.22 6.24 -7.28
N PRO A 136 19.44 5.69 -7.26
CA PRO A 136 19.67 4.26 -7.06
C PRO A 136 18.95 3.83 -5.79
N GLY A 137 17.95 2.95 -5.94
CA GLY A 137 17.15 2.51 -4.81
C GLY A 137 18.05 1.79 -3.80
N PRO A 138 17.88 2.00 -2.48
CA PRO A 138 18.71 1.37 -1.46
C PRO A 138 18.59 -0.17 -1.44
N ASN A 139 17.51 -0.68 -2.01
CA ASN A 139 17.19 -2.10 -2.02
C ASN A 139 18.22 -2.90 -2.83
N TYR A 140 18.56 -4.10 -2.34
CA TYR A 140 19.63 -4.94 -2.90
C TYR A 140 19.38 -5.31 -4.38
N HIS A 141 18.12 -5.42 -4.80
CA HIS A 141 17.73 -5.68 -6.19
C HIS A 141 17.97 -4.51 -7.16
N CYS A 142 18.22 -3.31 -6.66
CA CYS A 142 18.37 -2.07 -7.44
C CYS A 142 19.83 -1.63 -7.60
N ARG A 143 20.78 -2.38 -7.01
CA ARG A 143 22.21 -2.09 -7.07
C ARG A 143 22.82 -2.49 -8.42
N GLU A 144 23.93 -1.85 -8.76
CA GLU A 144 24.75 -2.24 -9.91
C GLU A 144 25.11 -3.75 -9.85
N GLY A 145 24.87 -4.47 -10.94
CA GLY A 145 25.10 -5.92 -11.04
C GLY A 145 23.87 -6.81 -10.79
N SER A 146 22.76 -6.27 -10.29
CA SER A 146 21.49 -7.02 -10.18
C SER A 146 20.77 -7.13 -11.53
N LYS A 147 20.29 -8.32 -11.87
CA LYS A 147 19.46 -8.58 -13.07
C LYS A 147 18.08 -7.90 -13.02
N LEU A 148 17.68 -7.39 -11.85
CA LEU A 148 16.38 -6.75 -11.60
C LEU A 148 16.48 -5.22 -11.47
N ALA A 149 17.69 -4.65 -11.56
CA ALA A 149 17.91 -3.23 -11.36
C ALA A 149 17.33 -2.37 -12.48
N THR A 150 17.20 -2.92 -13.70
CA THR A 150 16.57 -2.24 -14.84
C THR A 150 15.55 -3.17 -15.49
N LEU A 151 14.39 -2.61 -15.86
CA LEU A 151 13.47 -3.34 -16.73
C LEU A 151 13.92 -3.18 -18.19
N PRO A 152 13.85 -4.25 -19.01
CA PRO A 152 14.10 -4.14 -20.44
C PRO A 152 13.09 -3.16 -21.05
N ARG A 153 13.50 -2.44 -22.11
CA ARG A 153 12.65 -1.47 -22.80
C ARG A 153 11.36 -2.17 -23.27
N PRO A 154 10.17 -1.61 -23.00
CA PRO A 154 8.92 -2.28 -23.32
C PRO A 154 8.75 -2.39 -24.84
N GLU A 155 8.38 -3.57 -25.32
CA GLU A 155 8.14 -3.82 -26.76
C GLU A 155 6.72 -3.41 -27.17
N SER A 156 5.81 -3.21 -26.20
CA SER A 156 4.43 -2.81 -26.46
C SER A 156 3.84 -1.92 -25.37
N VAL A 157 2.88 -1.07 -25.74
CA VAL A 157 2.13 -0.19 -24.82
C VAL A 157 1.30 -0.99 -23.82
N LEU A 158 0.86 -2.18 -24.22
CA LEU A 158 0.14 -3.13 -23.36
C LEU A 158 1.03 -3.60 -22.21
N GLU A 159 2.31 -3.81 -22.44
CA GLU A 159 3.23 -4.21 -21.38
C GLU A 159 3.34 -3.13 -20.31
N VAL A 160 3.34 -1.85 -20.69
CA VAL A 160 3.39 -0.71 -19.76
C VAL A 160 2.08 -0.58 -18.96
N LEU A 161 0.92 -0.78 -19.62
CA LEU A 161 -0.41 -0.64 -19.02
C LEU A 161 -0.84 -1.85 -18.16
N LEU A 162 -0.42 -3.07 -18.52
CA LEU A 162 -0.62 -4.28 -17.72
C LEU A 162 0.45 -4.34 -16.63
N ILE A 163 0.13 -3.74 -15.49
CA ILE A 163 0.95 -3.81 -14.28
C ILE A 163 0.96 -5.27 -13.81
N ASN A 164 2.13 -5.91 -13.84
CA ASN A 164 2.34 -7.20 -13.16
C ASN A 164 2.41 -6.93 -11.65
N PHE A 165 1.24 -6.77 -11.03
CA PHE A 165 1.03 -6.47 -9.60
C PHE A 165 2.01 -7.22 -8.67
N PRO A 166 2.11 -8.57 -8.68
CA PRO A 166 2.95 -9.29 -7.72
C PRO A 166 4.45 -8.98 -7.87
N ARG A 167 4.91 -8.60 -9.06
CA ARG A 167 6.33 -8.29 -9.30
C ARG A 167 6.68 -6.86 -8.92
N GLY A 168 5.77 -5.90 -9.17
CA GLY A 168 5.95 -4.50 -8.77
C GLY A 168 5.93 -4.31 -7.25
N VAL A 169 5.17 -5.14 -6.55
CA VAL A 169 5.11 -5.21 -5.09
C VAL A 169 6.46 -5.59 -4.48
N ILE A 170 7.05 -6.69 -4.96
CA ILE A 170 8.21 -7.33 -4.32
C ILE A 170 9.53 -6.69 -4.80
N TYR A 171 9.57 -6.25 -6.06
CA TYR A 171 10.79 -5.79 -6.72
C TYR A 171 10.77 -4.29 -7.06
N GLY A 172 10.01 -3.50 -6.30
CA GLY A 172 9.99 -2.04 -6.43
C GLY A 172 11.27 -1.40 -5.88
N CYS A 173 11.92 -0.58 -6.71
CA CYS A 173 13.05 0.26 -6.31
C CYS A 173 12.47 1.49 -5.63
N GLY A 174 12.52 1.49 -4.30
CA GLY A 174 12.07 2.60 -3.47
C GLY A 174 13.13 3.69 -3.34
N ASP A 175 12.72 4.84 -2.81
CA ASP A 175 13.62 5.84 -2.21
C ASP A 175 13.43 5.79 -0.68
N LEU A 176 14.38 6.32 0.09
CA LEU A 176 14.42 6.25 1.56
C LEU A 176 13.28 7.05 2.22
N ILE A 177 12.80 8.11 1.58
CA ILE A 177 11.80 9.04 2.15
C ILE A 177 10.36 8.49 2.02
N PHE A 178 10.07 7.79 0.92
CA PHE A 178 8.76 7.23 0.63
C PHE A 178 8.92 5.77 0.20
N SER A 179 9.17 4.90 1.18
CA SER A 179 9.47 3.48 0.96
C SER A 179 8.33 2.76 0.21
N SER A 180 8.69 1.93 -0.79
CA SER A 180 7.80 1.03 -1.56
C SER A 180 6.93 0.13 -0.70
N HIS A 181 7.42 -0.25 0.48
CA HIS A 181 6.74 -1.22 1.31
C HIS A 181 5.70 -0.57 2.25
N MET A 182 5.78 0.75 2.48
CA MET A 182 4.93 1.46 3.45
C MET A 182 3.75 2.23 2.82
N ILE A 183 3.86 2.67 1.55
CA ILE A 183 2.86 3.54 0.88
C ILE A 183 1.85 2.73 0.05
N PHE A 184 1.68 1.47 0.44
CA PHE A 184 0.95 0.35 -0.18
C PHE A 184 1.73 -0.45 -1.22
N TYR A 185 1.68 -1.76 -0.98
CA TYR A 185 1.84 -2.85 -1.94
C TYR A 185 1.06 -2.51 -3.21
N HIS A 186 1.79 -2.32 -4.31
CA HIS A 186 1.30 -1.87 -5.60
C HIS A 186 0.35 -2.81 -6.31
#